data_AF-A0A2E5M0C4-F1
#
_entry.id   AF-A0A2E5M0C4-F1
#
_cell.length_a   1.000
_cell.length_b   1.000
_cell.length_c   1.000
_cell.angle_alpha   90.00
_cell.angle_beta   90.00
_cell.angle_gamma   90.00
#
_symmetry.space_group_name_H-M   'P 1'
#
loop_
_entity.id
_entity.type
_entity.pdbx_description
1 polymer ?
#
loop_
_entity_poly.entity_id
_entity_poly.type
_entity_poly.pdbx_seq_one_letter_code
_entity_poly.pdbx_strand_id
1 'polypeptide(L)' 'MHEPEKLVRALHSILPTSIRIKSVKSVSEDFHARFSVSGKRYLYNYYVGRADPVDDRYVWACRDMPLD' A
#
# COMPACT_ATOMS: atom_id res chain seq x y z
N MET A 1 9.43 -26.24 -8.75
CA MET A 1 8.93 -24.86 -8.51
C MET A 1 8.04 -24.91 -7.28
N HIS A 2 8.22 -24.05 -6.28
CA HIS A 2 7.37 -24.08 -5.08
C HIS A 2 6.00 -23.46 -5.37
N GLU A 3 4.94 -24.04 -4.83
CA GLU A 3 3.60 -23.45 -4.88
C GLU A 3 3.61 -22.02 -4.29
N PRO A 4 3.00 -21.02 -4.95
CA PRO A 4 3.00 -19.63 -4.51
C PRO A 4 2.60 -19.43 -3.05
N GLU A 5 1.70 -20.27 -2.53
CA GLU A 5 1.22 -20.23 -1.15
C GLU A 5 2.31 -20.56 -0.14
N LYS A 6 3.23 -21.48 -0.48
CA LYS A 6 4.37 -21.83 0.39
C LYS A 6 5.33 -20.65 0.50
N LEU A 7 5.57 -19.95 -0.60
CA LEU A 7 6.40 -18.74 -0.61
C LEU A 7 5.77 -17.62 0.22
N VAL A 8 4.47 -17.37 0.06
CA VAL A 8 3.74 -16.38 0.86
C VAL A 8 3.86 -16.67 2.36
N ARG A 9 3.65 -17.93 2.78
CA ARG A 9 3.78 -18.34 4.18
C ARG A 9 5.18 -18.10 4.73
N ALA A 10 6.22 -18.47 3.99
CA ALA A 10 7.61 -18.27 4.39
C ALA A 10 7.98 -16.78 4.49
N LEU A 11 7.45 -15.94 3.59
CA LEU A 11 7.69 -14.50 3.67
C LEU A 11 6.92 -13.86 4.84
N HIS A 12 5.68 -14.27 5.09
CA HIS A 12 4.91 -13.78 6.24
C HIS A 12 5.53 -14.16 7.59
N SER A 13 6.34 -15.22 7.68
CA SER A 13 7.02 -15.55 8.94
C SER A 13 8.18 -14.62 9.29
N ILE A 14 8.70 -13.84 8.33
CA ILE A 14 9.84 -12.93 8.54
C ILE A 14 9.45 -11.45 8.41
N LEU A 15 8.33 -11.14 7.76
CA LEU A 15 7.86 -9.77 7.61
C LEU A 15 7.29 -9.23 8.92
N PRO A 16 7.47 -7.93 9.22
CA PRO A 16 6.79 -7.30 10.34
C PRO A 16 5.28 -7.28 10.10
N THR A 17 4.50 -7.21 11.18
CA THR A 17 3.02 -7.18 11.12
C THR A 17 2.45 -5.99 10.37
N SER A 18 3.25 -4.93 10.16
CA SER A 18 2.90 -3.76 9.35
C SER A 18 2.95 -4.00 7.84
N ILE A 19 3.50 -5.13 7.38
CA ILE A 19 3.63 -5.46 5.95
C ILE A 19 2.90 -6.77 5.65
N ARG A 20 1.98 -6.74 4.68
CA ARG A 20 1.23 -7.92 4.24
C ARG A 20 1.28 -8.10 2.73
N ILE A 21 1.73 -9.27 2.29
CA ILE A 21 1.64 -9.70 0.88
C ILE A 21 0.17 -9.87 0.49
N LYS A 22 -0.23 -9.20 -0.60
CA LYS A 22 -1.59 -9.30 -1.18
C LYS A 22 -1.70 -10.38 -2.27
N SER A 23 -0.65 -10.58 -3.06
CA SER A 23 -0.60 -11.57 -4.14
C SER A 23 0.83 -11.92 -4.53
N VAL A 24 0.99 -13.08 -5.16
CA VAL A 24 2.23 -13.54 -5.79
C VAL A 24 1.86 -14.11 -7.15
N LYS A 25 2.66 -13.83 -8.17
CA LYS A 25 2.42 -14.29 -9.54
C LYS A 25 3.74 -14.61 -10.23
N SER A 26 3.78 -15.70 -10.98
CA SER A 26 4.88 -15.98 -11.89
C SER A 26 4.86 -14.98 -13.06
N VAL A 27 6.02 -14.45 -13.42
CA VAL A 27 6.19 -13.46 -14.49
C VAL A 27 7.28 -13.92 -15.47
N SER A 28 7.35 -13.28 -16.63
CA SER A 28 8.43 -13.52 -17.61
C SER A 28 9.79 -13.11 -17.03
N GLU A 29 10.87 -13.70 -17.53
CA GLU A 29 12.25 -13.30 -17.18
C GLU A 29 12.56 -11.86 -17.58
N ASP A 30 11.90 -11.34 -18.62
CA ASP A 30 12.05 -9.94 -19.08
C ASP A 30 11.26 -8.92 -18.24
N PHE A 31 10.47 -9.35 -17.26
CA PHE A 31 9.65 -8.44 -16.46
C PHE A 31 10.50 -7.62 -15.49
N HIS A 32 10.26 -6.31 -15.44
CA HIS A 32 10.87 -5.42 -14.45
C HIS A 32 9.83 -4.52 -13.78
N ALA A 33 9.64 -4.66 -12.47
CA ALA A 33 8.58 -3.98 -11.70
C ALA A 33 8.55 -2.44 -11.84
N ARG A 34 9.68 -1.80 -12.14
CA ARG A 34 9.77 -0.35 -12.37
C ARG A 34 9.50 0.09 -13.82
N PHE A 35 9.82 -0.76 -14.80
CA PHE A 35 9.87 -0.37 -16.22
C PHE A 35 8.73 -0.99 -17.03
N SER A 36 8.23 -2.15 -16.61
CA SER A 36 7.08 -2.82 -17.24
C SER A 36 5.72 -2.26 -16.79
N VAL A 37 5.69 -1.15 -16.05
CA VAL A 37 4.44 -0.51 -15.59
C VAL A 37 3.92 0.48 -16.64
N SER A 38 2.60 0.56 -16.79
CA SER A 38 1.96 1.57 -17.65
C SER A 38 1.74 2.92 -16.96
N GLY A 39 1.69 2.93 -15.63
CA GLY A 39 1.50 4.16 -14.85
C GLY A 39 1.41 3.89 -13.34
N LYS A 40 1.44 4.96 -12.56
CA LYS A 40 1.25 4.95 -11.10
C LYS A 40 0.06 5.81 -10.74
N ARG A 41 -0.68 5.43 -9.70
CA ARG A 41 -1.81 6.18 -9.19
C ARG A 41 -1.59 6.46 -7.71
N TYR A 42 -1.84 7.71 -7.31
CA TYR A 42 -1.71 8.17 -5.94
C TYR A 42 -3.08 8.65 -5.46
N LEU A 43 -3.38 8.40 -4.19
CA LEU A 43 -4.57 8.89 -3.51
C LEU A 43 -4.12 9.84 -2.41
N TYR A 44 -4.72 11.03 -2.37
CA TYR A 44 -4.50 12.00 -1.32
C TYR A 44 -5.81 12.19 -0.55
N ASN A 45 -5.80 11.87 0.73
CA ASN A 45 -6.96 12.02 1.60
C ASN A 45 -6.76 13.24 2.48
N TYR A 46 -7.75 14.12 2.54
CA TYR A 46 -7.77 15.25 3.46
C TYR A 46 -9.09 15.27 4.22
N TYR A 47 -9.05 15.87 5.41
CA TYR A 47 -10.20 16.02 6.28
C TYR A 47 -10.28 17.46 6.77
N VAL A 48 -11.44 18.10 6.63
CA VAL A 48 -11.63 19.49 7.09
C VAL A 48 -11.94 19.49 8.58
N GLY A 49 -11.16 20.23 9.37
CA GLY A 49 -11.26 20.24 10.82
C GLY A 49 -10.52 19.07 11.48
N ARG A 50 -11.09 18.52 12.55
CA ARG A 50 -10.47 17.44 13.34
C ARG A 50 -10.93 16.07 12.85
N ALA A 51 -10.00 15.29 12.30
CA ALA A 51 -10.24 13.92 11.87
C ALA A 51 -10.54 12.99 13.06
N ASP A 52 -11.23 11.88 12.80
CA ASP A 52 -11.38 10.79 13.76
C ASP A 52 -10.00 10.20 14.11
N PRO A 53 -9.70 9.85 15.38
CA PRO A 53 -8.44 9.22 15.77
C PRO A 53 -8.02 8.00 14.95
N VAL A 54 -8.97 7.25 14.36
CA VAL A 54 -8.63 6.09 13.50
C VAL A 54 -8.05 6.51 12.14
N ASP A 55 -8.49 7.66 11.62
CA ASP A 55 -8.12 8.18 10.32
C ASP A 55 -7.03 9.25 10.37
N ASP A 56 -6.79 9.85 11.54
CA ASP A 56 -5.85 10.97 11.76
C ASP A 56 -4.43 10.71 11.22
N ARG A 57 -3.99 9.45 11.20
CA ARG A 57 -2.67 9.05 10.65
C ARG A 57 -2.65 8.87 9.13
N TYR A 58 -3.81 8.82 8.49
CA TYR A 58 -3.98 8.46 7.07
C TYR A 58 -4.57 9.60 6.23
N VAL A 59 -4.84 10.75 6.84
CA VAL A 59 -5.38 11.93 6.18
C VAL A 59 -4.55 13.17 6.53
N TRP A 60 -4.58 14.16 5.65
CA TRP A 60 -4.16 15.51 6.00
C TRP A 60 -5.33 16.23 6.69
N ALA A 61 -5.25 16.45 8.00
CA ALA A 61 -6.26 17.19 8.75
C ALA A 61 -6.06 18.70 8.56
N CYS A 62 -6.92 19.32 7.75
CA CYS A 62 -6.93 20.75 7.46
C CYS A 62 -7.69 21.51 8.55
N ARG A 63 -7.03 21.77 9.68
CA ARG A 63 -7.65 22.39 10.86
C ARG A 63 -7.92 23.88 10.70
N ASP A 64 -7.07 24.57 9.94
CA ASP A 64 -7.09 26.02 9.78
C ASP A 64 -7.55 26.45 8.37
N MET A 65 -8.27 25.58 7.65
CA MET A 65 -8.79 25.93 6.33
C MET A 65 -9.92 26.96 6.52
N PRO A 66 -9.85 28.15 5.87
CA PRO A 66 -10.97 29.07 5.85
C PRO A 66 -12.17 28.36 5.23
N LEU A 67 -13.29 28.33 5.95
CA LEU A 67 -14.58 28.05 5.34
C LEU A 67 -15.02 29.38 4.72
N ASP A 68 -15.09 29.44 3.40
CA ASP A 68 -15.77 30.53 2.70
C ASP A 68 -17.24 30.63 3.15
#